data_AF-A0A941S7D2-F1
#
_entry.id   AF-A0A941S7D2-F1
#
_cell.length_a   1.000
_cell.length_b   1.000
_cell.length_c   1.000
_cell.angle_alpha   90.00
_cell.angle_beta   90.00
_cell.angle_gamma   90.00
#
_symmetry.space_group_name_H-M   'P 1'
#
loop_
_entity.id
_entity.type
_entity.pdbx_description
1 polymer ?
#
loop_
_entity_poly.entity_id
_entity_poly.type
_entity_poly.pdbx_seq_one_letter_code
_entity_poly.pdbx_strand_id
1 'polypeptide(L)' 'LQIMASDLKDYADFNAVYRTFFKGPLPARAFIGAGSLLGNARFEVMGIAVKAK' A
#
# COMPACT_ATOMS: atom_id res chain seq x y z
N LEU A 1 -2.71 -3.68 6.21
CA LEU A 1 -2.15 -3.67 4.84
C LEU A 1 -0.64 -3.67 4.93
N GLN A 2 0.03 -4.43 4.07
CA GLN A 2 1.47 -4.35 3.87
C GLN A 2 1.71 -3.80 2.46
N ILE A 3 2.40 -2.67 2.38
CA ILE A 3 2.76 -2.03 1.11
C ILE A 3 4.26 -2.18 0.93
N MET A 4 4.65 -2.96 -0.07
CA MET A 4 6.03 -3.12 -0.50
C MET A 4 6.29 -2.18 -1.67
N ALA A 5 7.23 -1.26 -1.51
CA ALA A 5 7.59 -0.28 -2.53
C ALA A 5 8.98 -0.57 -3.09
N SER A 6 9.10 -0.48 -4.41
CA SER A 6 10.41 -0.53 -5.08
C SER A 6 11.29 0.69 -4.79
N ASP A 7 10.66 1.85 -4.54
CA ASP A 7 11.33 3.10 -4.17
C ASP A 7 10.50 3.82 -3.09
N LEU A 8 11.14 4.20 -1.99
CA LEU A 8 10.47 4.87 -0.86
C LEU A 8 10.10 6.33 -1.18
N LYS A 9 10.70 6.95 -2.20
CA LYS A 9 10.37 8.34 -2.58
C LYS A 9 8.92 8.48 -3.04
N ASP A 10 8.33 7.40 -3.54
CA ASP A 10 6.97 7.40 -4.09
C ASP A 10 5.89 7.36 -2.97
N TYR A 11 6.28 7.50 -1.69
CA TYR A 11 5.36 7.46 -0.54
C TYR A 11 4.24 8.50 -0.60
N ALA A 12 4.57 9.73 -1.00
CA ALA A 12 3.59 10.82 -1.07
C ALA A 12 2.55 10.56 -2.16
N ASP A 13 3.00 10.16 -3.35
CA ASP A 13 2.15 9.86 -4.50
C ASP A 13 1.26 8.64 -4.23
N PHE A 14 1.83 7.58 -3.63
CA PHE A 14 1.05 6.43 -3.20
C PHE A 14 -0.06 6.83 -2.23
N ASN A 15 0.23 7.70 -1.26
CA ASN A 15 -0.76 8.15 -0.28
C ASN A 15 -1.87 9.01 -0.91
N ALA A 16 -1.56 9.82 -1.91
CA ALA A 16 -2.55 10.60 -2.63
C ALA A 16 -3.60 9.67 -3.27
N VAL A 17 -3.14 8.62 -3.95
CA VAL A 17 -3.99 7.60 -4.56
C VAL A 17 -4.70 6.75 -3.50
N TYR A 18 -4.00 6.26 -2.48
CA TYR A 18 -4.55 5.45 -1.39
C TYR A 18 -5.78 6.08 -0.73
N ARG A 19 -5.74 7.40 -0.49
CA ARG A 19 -6.84 8.17 0.11
C ARG A 19 -8.04 8.34 -0.82
N THR A 20 -7.93 7.98 -2.10
CA THR A 20 -9.09 7.91 -3.01
C THR A 20 -9.88 6.61 -2.82
N PHE A 21 -9.24 5.52 -2.36
CA PHE A 21 -9.88 4.22 -2.14
C PHE A 21 -10.43 4.07 -0.72
N PHE A 22 -9.63 4.43 0.29
CA PHE A 22 -10.03 4.30 1.70
C PHE A 22 -10.57 5.63 2.23
N LYS A 23 -11.90 5.75 2.30
CA LYS A 23 -12.60 6.98 2.75
C LYS A 23 -13.12 6.93 4.20
N GLY A 24 -13.12 5.74 4.83
CA GLY A 24 -13.54 5.53 6.22
C GLY A 24 -12.34 5.41 7.18
N PRO A 25 -12.51 4.69 8.30
CA PRO A 25 -11.39 4.32 9.16
C PRO A 25 -10.28 3.67 8.31
N LEU A 26 -9.10 4.29 8.33
CA LEU A 26 -7.99 3.81 7.51
C LEU A 26 -7.49 2.47 8.09
N PRO A 27 -7.36 1.42 7.26
CA PRO A 27 -6.74 0.18 7.70
C PRO A 27 -5.35 0.42 8.29
N ALA A 28 -5.04 -0.29 9.37
CA ALA A 28 -3.67 -0.35 9.89
C ALA A 28 -2.73 -0.80 8.78
N ARG A 29 -1.56 -0.15 8.63
CA ARG A 29 -0.62 -0.46 7.55
C ARG A 29 0.84 -0.28 7.90
N ALA A 30 1.70 -0.98 7.16
CA ALA A 30 3.13 -0.72 7.04
C ALA A 30 3.49 -0.37 5.58
N PHE A 31 4.46 0.51 5.40
CA PHE A 31 5.03 0.87 4.10
C PHE A 31 6.54 0.64 4.17
N ILE A 32 7.05 -0.29 3.37
CA ILE A 32 8.44 -0.75 3.46
C ILE A 32 9.08 -0.82 2.07
N GLY A 33 10.39 -0.59 2.02
CA GLY A 33 11.18 -0.74 0.79
C GLY A 33 11.48 -2.21 0.55
N ALA A 34 11.29 -2.70 -0.68
CA ALA A 34 11.41 -4.12 -1.02
C ALA A 34 12.38 -4.41 -2.18
N GLY A 35 13.17 -3.45 -2.64
CA GLY A 35 14.07 -3.65 -3.78
C GLY A 35 13.28 -3.95 -5.06
N SER A 36 13.58 -5.04 -5.75
CA SER A 36 12.84 -5.48 -6.95
C SER A 36 11.55 -6.22 -6.59
N LEU A 37 10.45 -5.88 -7.27
CA LEU A 37 9.17 -6.58 -7.17
C LEU A 37 8.88 -7.38 -8.45
N LEU A 38 7.96 -8.35 -8.35
CA LEU A 38 7.57 -9.21 -9.47
C LEU A 38 7.10 -8.35 -10.67
N GLY A 39 7.58 -8.68 -11.87
CA GLY A 39 7.20 -7.98 -13.10
C GLY A 39 7.68 -6.53 -13.16
N ASN A 40 8.71 -6.16 -12.41
CA ASN A 40 9.20 -4.77 -12.29
C ASN A 40 8.13 -3.80 -11.77
N ALA A 41 7.21 -4.29 -10.93
CA ALA A 41 6.16 -3.47 -10.34
C ALA A 41 6.74 -2.38 -9.42
N ARG A 42 6.01 -1.25 -9.31
CA ARG A 42 6.36 -0.16 -8.41
C ARG A 42 5.96 -0.44 -6.97
N PHE A 43 4.80 -1.07 -6.80
CA PHE A 43 4.20 -1.40 -5.52
C PHE A 43 3.56 -2.78 -5.55
N GLU A 44 3.60 -3.47 -4.43
CA GLU A 44 2.79 -4.65 -4.15
C GLU A 44 2.02 -4.42 -2.84
N VAL A 45 0.74 -4.77 -2.83
CA VAL A 45 -0.17 -4.47 -1.71
C VAL A 45 -0.82 -5.77 -1.25
N MET A 46 -0.60 -6.11 0.01
CA MET A 46 -1.29 -7.22 0.68
C MET A 46 -2.18 -6.71 1.79
N GLY A 47 -3.30 -7.40 2.03
CA GLY A 47 -4.26 -7.01 3.03
C GLY A 47 -4.99 -8.18 3.67
N ILE A 48 -5.43 -7.96 4.91
CA ILE A 48 -6.38 -8.81 5.61
C ILE A 48 -7.63 -7.95 5.81
N ALA A 49 -8.79 -8.52 5.49
CA ALA A 49 -10.09 -7.89 5.69
C ALA A 49 -10.98 -8.80 6.53
N VAL A 50 -11.90 -8.18 7.28
CA VAL A 50 -12.91 -8.90 8.07
C VAL A 50 -14.28 -8.52 7.52
N LYS A 51 -15.17 -9.50 7.37
CA LYS A 51 -16.55 -9.26 6.93
C LYS A 51 -17.25 -8.35 7.95
N ALA A 52 -17.96 -7.34 7.46
CA ALA A 52 -18.84 -6.55 8.31
C ALA A 52 -19.90 -7.45 8.97
N LYS A 53 -20.35 -7.07 10.18
CA LYS A 53 -21.42 -7.77 10.89
C LYS A 53 -22.70 -7.81 10.06
#